data_AF-A0A7X8ZDY1-F1
#
_entry.id   AF-A0A7X8ZDY1-F1
#
_cell.length_a   1.000
_cell.length_b   1.000
_cell.length_c   1.000
_cell.angle_alpha   90.00
_cell.angle_beta   90.00
_cell.angle_gamma   90.00
#
_symmetry.space_group_name_H-M   'P 1'
#
loop_
_entity.id
_entity.type
_entity.pdbx_description
1 polymer ?
#
loop_
_entity_poly.entity_id
_entity_poly.type
_entity_poly.pdbx_seq_one_letter_code
_entity_poly.pdbx_strand_id
1 'polypeptide(L)'
;MAVTAVPKGRSQIPFAELPATSSYNFLVGVSDPEEMVERATDLGLSVLSLIDRDGFHGAVRCAEAAAQAGGGTVSGAELPRWVQHPHCLMQGMGCLLISCFIGVLMV
;
A
#
# COMPACT_ATOMS: atom_id res chain seq x y z
N MET A 1 -23.18 13.29 -1.75
CA MET A 1 -22.99 12.00 -2.43
C MET A 1 -23.24 10.91 -1.41
N ALA A 2 -24.19 10.00 -1.64
CA ALA A 2 -24.41 8.88 -0.73
C ALA A 2 -23.36 7.80 -1.06
N VAL A 3 -22.38 7.61 -0.16
CA VAL A 3 -21.55 6.41 -0.20
C VAL A 3 -22.47 5.25 0.17
N THR A 4 -22.75 4.35 -0.76
CA THR A 4 -23.56 3.17 -0.48
C THR A 4 -22.82 2.34 0.57
N ALA A 5 -23.47 2.06 1.70
CA ALA A 5 -22.89 1.20 2.72
C ALA A 5 -22.70 -0.21 2.13
N VAL A 6 -21.45 -0.68 2.07
CA VAL A 6 -21.15 -2.07 1.73
C VAL A 6 -21.44 -2.91 2.97
N PRO A 7 -22.19 -4.02 2.86
CA PRO A 7 -22.44 -4.90 3.99
C PRO A 7 -21.11 -5.40 4.58
N LYS A 8 -20.97 -5.32 5.90
CA LYS A 8 -19.79 -5.82 6.62
C LYS A 8 -19.80 -7.35 6.56
N GLY A 9 -18.72 -7.97 6.09
CA GLY A 9 -18.61 -9.41 5.99
C GLY A 9 -17.23 -9.84 5.49
N ARG A 10 -16.68 -10.90 6.09
CA ARG A 10 -15.43 -11.48 5.60
C ARG A 10 -15.71 -12.33 4.36
N SER A 11 -14.98 -12.07 3.28
CA SER A 11 -14.89 -13.03 2.17
C SER A 11 -14.35 -14.37 2.69
N GLN A 12 -14.89 -15.50 2.21
CA GLN A 12 -14.35 -16.83 2.55
C GLN A 12 -12.95 -17.04 1.96
N ILE A 13 -12.61 -16.30 0.91
CA ILE A 13 -11.29 -16.28 0.30
C ILE A 13 -10.55 -15.06 0.85
N PRO A 14 -9.43 -15.23 1.59
CA PRO A 14 -8.63 -14.10 2.07
C PRO A 14 -8.22 -13.20 0.91
N PHE A 15 -8.46 -11.89 1.05
CA PHE A 15 -8.11 -10.90 0.03
C PHE A 15 -7.17 -9.85 0.63
N ALA A 16 -6.13 -9.54 -0.12
CA ALA A 16 -5.16 -8.50 0.21
C ALA A 16 -5.23 -7.40 -0.84
N GLU A 17 -5.35 -6.15 -0.40
CA GLU A 17 -5.29 -4.98 -1.28
C GLU A 17 -3.82 -4.57 -1.48
N LEU A 18 -3.36 -4.48 -2.72
CA LEU A 18 -1.94 -4.35 -3.06
C LEU A 18 -1.52 -2.90 -3.36
N PRO A 19 -2.17 -2.16 -4.27
CA PRO A 19 -1.90 -0.73 -4.41
C PRO A 19 -3.03 0.11 -3.79
N ALA A 20 -2.90 0.43 -2.51
CA ALA A 20 -3.72 1.47 -1.90
C ALA A 20 -2.93 2.79 -1.82
N THR A 21 -3.63 3.92 -1.97
CA THR A 21 -3.03 5.25 -1.97
C THR A 21 -3.73 6.14 -0.95
N SER A 22 -2.96 6.70 -0.02
CA SER A 22 -3.45 7.58 1.04
C SER A 22 -3.38 9.06 0.65
N SER A 23 -4.03 9.91 1.43
CA SER A 23 -3.96 11.38 1.38
C SER A 23 -2.53 11.94 1.37
N TYR A 24 -1.54 11.17 1.86
CA TYR A 24 -0.13 11.53 1.83
C TYR A 24 0.52 11.43 0.45
N ASN A 25 -0.12 10.75 -0.51
CA ASN A 25 0.28 10.79 -1.91
C ASN A 25 -0.31 12.03 -2.58
N PHE A 26 0.53 13.07 -2.67
CA PHE A 26 0.13 14.42 -3.03
C PHE A 26 -0.70 14.49 -4.33
N LEU A 27 -1.90 15.10 -4.25
CA LEU A 27 -2.84 15.27 -5.36
C LEU A 27 -3.33 13.96 -6.03
N VAL A 28 -3.08 12.81 -5.41
CA VAL A 28 -3.52 11.50 -5.91
C VAL A 28 -4.47 10.83 -4.93
N GLY A 29 -4.09 10.74 -3.65
CA GLY A 29 -4.92 10.10 -2.64
C GLY A 29 -5.82 11.09 -1.90
N VAL A 30 -6.81 10.54 -1.21
CA VAL A 30 -7.88 11.33 -0.55
C VAL A 30 -8.08 10.88 0.90
N SER A 31 -8.12 9.57 1.16
CA SER A 31 -8.39 9.04 2.50
C SER A 31 -7.14 8.99 3.37
N ASP A 32 -7.32 9.27 4.66
CA ASP A 32 -6.26 9.11 5.65
C ASP A 32 -5.98 7.62 5.90
N PRO A 33 -4.72 7.24 6.17
CA PRO A 33 -4.32 5.84 6.32
C PRO A 33 -5.08 5.13 7.47
N GLU A 34 -5.43 5.86 8.53
CA GLU A 34 -6.22 5.35 9.65
C GLU A 34 -7.64 4.93 9.20
N GLU A 35 -8.32 5.78 8.43
CA GLU A 35 -9.65 5.48 7.86
C GLU A 35 -9.59 4.31 6.87
N MET A 36 -8.51 4.23 6.09
CA MET A 36 -8.29 3.13 5.15
C MET A 36 -8.13 1.79 5.89
N VAL A 37 -7.39 1.76 7.01
CA VAL A 37 -7.22 0.56 7.84
C VAL A 37 -8.53 0.15 8.51
N GLU A 38 -9.29 1.10 9.05
CA GLU A 38 -10.62 0.82 9.61
C GLU A 38 -11.51 0.18 8.54
N ARG A 39 -11.51 0.76 7.34
CA ARG A 39 -12.31 0.24 6.23
C ARG A 39 -11.84 -1.14 5.77
N ALA A 40 -10.53 -1.37 5.69
CA ALA A 40 -9.94 -2.66 5.37
C ALA A 40 -10.36 -3.74 6.38
N THR A 41 -10.37 -3.40 7.66
CA THR A 41 -10.80 -4.28 8.75
C THR A 41 -12.28 -4.63 8.62
N ASP A 42 -13.13 -3.62 8.36
CA ASP A 42 -14.57 -3.81 8.14
C ASP A 42 -14.89 -4.73 6.94
N LEU A 43 -14.04 -4.68 5.91
CA LEU A 43 -14.12 -5.52 4.71
C LEU A 43 -13.48 -6.91 4.91
N GLY A 44 -12.79 -7.13 6.04
CA GLY A 44 -12.12 -8.39 6.31
C GLY A 44 -10.89 -8.63 5.43
N LEU A 45 -10.18 -7.58 5.02
CA LEU A 45 -8.92 -7.70 4.30
C LEU A 45 -7.87 -8.39 5.19
N SER A 46 -7.07 -9.29 4.59
CA SER A 46 -5.96 -9.92 5.29
C SER A 46 -4.77 -8.98 5.42
N VAL A 47 -4.51 -8.19 4.37
CA VAL A 47 -3.41 -7.23 4.28
C VAL A 47 -3.85 -5.99 3.51
N LEU A 48 -3.48 -4.82 3.99
CA LEU A 48 -3.57 -3.55 3.27
C LEU A 48 -2.15 -3.07 2.90
N SER A 49 -1.88 -2.88 1.62
CA SER A 49 -0.61 -2.35 1.16
C SER A 49 -0.74 -0.88 0.77
N LEU A 50 0.12 -0.03 1.34
CA LEU A 50 0.17 1.39 1.03
C LEU A 50 1.36 1.69 0.10
N ILE A 51 1.06 2.21 -1.08
CA ILE A 51 2.04 2.57 -2.10
C ILE A 51 1.94 4.06 -2.39
N ASP A 52 2.91 4.83 -1.91
CA ASP A 52 3.01 6.27 -2.17
C ASP A 52 3.98 6.57 -3.31
N ARG A 53 3.76 7.68 -4.01
CA ARG A 53 4.67 8.12 -5.07
C ARG A 53 5.95 8.68 -4.47
N ASP A 54 7.10 8.31 -5.03
CA ASP A 54 8.42 8.86 -4.74
C ASP A 54 8.86 8.74 -3.26
N GLY A 55 8.18 7.92 -2.44
CA GLY A 55 8.48 7.81 -1.01
C GLY A 55 7.51 6.98 -0.20
N PHE A 56 7.61 7.09 1.12
CA PHE A 56 6.86 6.33 2.14
C PHE A 56 6.12 7.30 3.08
N HIS A 57 5.35 8.21 2.50
CA HIS A 57 4.84 9.37 3.23
C HIS A 57 3.78 9.01 4.28
N GLY A 58 2.90 8.05 3.97
CA GLY A 58 1.87 7.54 4.88
C GLY A 58 2.24 6.23 5.60
N ALA A 59 3.43 5.68 5.36
CA ALA A 59 3.79 4.32 5.79
C ALA A 59 3.72 4.12 7.31
N VAL A 60 4.29 5.05 8.09
CA VAL A 60 4.31 4.94 9.56
C VAL A 60 2.90 4.96 10.13
N ARG A 61 2.05 5.88 9.67
CA ARG A 61 0.67 5.99 10.16
C ARG A 61 -0.18 4.78 9.80
N CYS A 62 0.00 4.26 8.59
CA CYS A 62 -0.68 3.03 8.17
C CYS A 62 -0.25 1.82 9.02
N ALA A 63 1.05 1.67 9.27
CA ALA A 63 1.58 0.60 10.11
C ALA A 63 1.10 0.70 11.57
N GLU A 64 1.08 1.90 12.14
CA GLU A 64 0.57 2.13 13.50
C GLU A 64 -0.92 1.82 13.59
N ALA A 65 -1.73 2.29 12.64
CA ALA A 65 -3.16 2.02 12.59
C ALA A 65 -3.45 0.51 12.45
N ALA A 66 -2.71 -0.19 11.59
CA ALA A 66 -2.89 -1.62 11.39
C ALA A 66 -2.45 -2.45 12.60
N ALA A 67 -1.36 -2.05 13.27
CA ALA A 67 -0.95 -2.66 14.53
C ALA A 67 -2.04 -2.52 15.61
N GLN A 68 -2.70 -1.35 15.69
CA GLN A 68 -3.82 -1.13 16.62
C GLN A 68 -5.07 -1.93 16.24
N ALA A 69 -5.35 -2.10 14.94
CA ALA A 69 -6.49 -2.86 14.43
C ALA A 69 -6.24 -4.39 14.40
N GLY A 70 -5.01 -4.85 14.64
CA GLY A 70 -4.61 -6.26 14.51
C GLY A 70 -4.60 -6.78 13.07
N GLY A 71 -4.48 -5.88 12.09
CA GLY A 71 -4.43 -6.18 10.66
C GLY A 71 -3.01 -6.22 10.10
N GLY A 72 -2.83 -6.90 8.96
CA GLY A 72 -1.55 -6.89 8.25
C GLY A 72 -1.40 -5.65 7.37
N THR A 73 -0.19 -5.09 7.30
CA THR A 73 0.14 -4.02 6.35
C THR A 73 1.44 -4.26 5.62
N VAL A 74 1.51 -3.79 4.38
CA VAL A 74 2.74 -3.69 3.59
C VAL A 74 2.93 -2.24 3.19
N SER A 75 4.16 -1.74 3.22
CA SER A 75 4.48 -0.38 2.75
C SER A 75 5.41 -0.48 1.55
N GLY A 76 5.12 0.30 0.52
CA GLY A 76 5.91 0.39 -0.70
C GLY A 76 5.93 1.82 -1.23
N ALA A 77 6.79 2.04 -2.22
CA ALA A 77 6.89 3.31 -2.93
C ALA A 77 6.85 3.04 -4.44
N GLU A 78 6.04 3.81 -5.16
CA GLU A 78 6.12 3.89 -6.61
C GLU A 78 7.30 4.79 -6.97
N LEU A 79 8.36 4.19 -7.54
CA LEU A 79 9.52 4.94 -8.00
C LEU A 79 9.26 5.51 -9.40
N PRO A 80 9.78 6.72 -9.69
CA PRO A 80 9.60 7.33 -10.99
C PRO A 80 10.32 6.46 -12.01
N ARG A 81 9.68 6.27 -13.16
CA ARG A 81 10.27 5.50 -14.25
C ARG A 81 11.47 6.29 -14.80
N TRP A 82 12.69 5.88 -14.44
CA TRP A 82 13.95 6.40 -14.99
C TRP A 82 14.12 6.04 -16.47
N VAL A 83 13.27 6.58 -17.34
CA VAL A 83 13.44 6.48 -18.79
C VAL A 83 13.71 7.88 -19.30
N GLN A 84 15.01 8.21 -19.38
CA GLN A 84 15.68 9.10 -20.35
C GLN A 84 16.98 9.67 -19.78
N HIS A 85 17.92 8.80 -19.40
CA HIS A 85 19.33 9.16 -19.51
C HIS A 85 19.98 8.27 -20.57
N PRO A 86 20.55 8.84 -21.65
CA PRO A 86 21.08 8.07 -22.78
C PRO A 86 22.26 7.15 -22.42
N HIS A 87 22.77 7.22 -21.18
CA HIS A 87 23.87 6.38 -20.68
C HIS A 87 23.41 5.14 -19.88
N CYS A 88 22.13 4.95 -19.62
CA CYS A 88 21.63 3.82 -18.83
C CYS A 88 21.31 2.60 -19.72
N LEU A 89 22.30 2.10 -20.46
CA LEU A 89 22.15 1.01 -21.45
C LEU A 89 22.43 -0.40 -20.91
N MET A 90 22.48 -0.57 -19.59
CA MET A 90 22.68 -1.88 -18.95
C MET A 90 21.72 -2.03 -17.76
N GLN A 91 20.48 -2.46 -18.02
CA GLN A 91 19.68 -3.34 -17.13
C GLN A 91 18.25 -3.49 -17.65
N GLY A 92 18.07 -4.35 -18.66
CA GLY A 92 16.95 -5.29 -18.55
C GLY A 92 17.24 -6.17 -17.33
N MET A 93 16.24 -6.43 -16.48
CA MET A 93 16.28 -7.34 -15.31
C MET A 93 16.55 -6.73 -13.91
N GLY A 94 16.46 -5.39 -13.73
CA GLY A 94 16.56 -4.75 -12.40
C GLY A 94 15.24 -4.59 -11.64
N CYS A 95 14.10 -4.57 -12.33
CA CYS A 95 12.80 -4.20 -11.71
C CYS A 95 12.14 -5.34 -10.90
N LEU A 96 12.60 -6.58 -11.02
CA LEU A 96 12.05 -7.73 -10.30
C LEU A 96 12.74 -8.02 -8.96
N LEU A 97 13.81 -7.30 -8.59
CA LEU A 97 14.54 -7.58 -7.34
C LEU A 97 14.07 -6.75 -6.13
N ILE A 98 13.31 -5.66 -6.33
CA ILE A 98 12.76 -4.86 -5.22
C ILE A 98 11.56 -5.56 -4.56
N SER A 99 10.95 -6.57 -5.20
CA SER A 99 9.90 -7.38 -4.55
C SER A 99 10.43 -8.30 -3.43
N CYS A 100 11.74 -8.55 -3.35
CA CYS A 100 12.31 -9.49 -2.37
C CYS A 100 12.70 -8.87 -1.01
N PHE A 101 12.90 -7.54 -0.91
CA PHE A 101 13.34 -6.95 0.37
C PHE A 101 12.23 -6.74 1.40
N ILE A 102 10.97 -6.89 0.99
CA ILE A 102 9.80 -6.82 1.89
C ILE A 102 9.73 -8.06 2.82
N GLY A 103 10.50 -9.13 2.55
CA GLY A 103 10.50 -10.35 3.35
C GLY A 103 11.48 -10.44 4.52
N VAL A 104 12.38 -9.46 4.74
CA VAL A 104 13.46 -9.58 5.75
C VAL A 104 13.28 -8.69 6.98
N LEU A 105 12.31 -7.75 6.98
CA LEU A 105 12.08 -6.86 8.13
C LEU A 105 10.76 -7.12 8.89
N MET A 106 10.11 -8.27 8.64
CA MET A 106 8.98 -8.76 9.44
C MET A 106 9.25 -10.18 9.98
N VAL A 107 10.38 -10.34 10.67
CA VAL A 107 10.55 -11.22 11.83
C VAL A 107 11.35 -10.45 12.88
#